data_AF-A0A0P0X4Y9-F1
#
_entry.id   AF-A0A0P0X4Y9-F1
#
_cell.length_a   1.000
_cell.length_b   1.000
_cell.length_c   1.000
_cell.angle_alpha   90.00
_cell.angle_beta   90.00
_cell.angle_gamma   90.00
#
_symmetry.space_group_name_H-M   'P 1'
#
loop_
_entity.id
_entity.type
_entity.pdbx_description
1 polymer ?
#
loop_
_entity_poly.entity_id
_entity_poly.type
_entity_poly.pdbx_seq_one_letter_code
_entity_poly.pdbx_strand_id
1 'polypeptide(L)'
;MELAGVAERFHSRTVLITGATGFIAKLLVEKILRLQPGVKRLYLLVRAADQVSANRRVESETQSKEGFAPSRFGFMHGISTAVAGIR
;
A
#
# COMPACT_ATOMS: atom_id res chain seq x y z
N MET A 1 -28.10 15.83 -1.63
CA MET A 1 -26.93 15.59 -0.76
C MET A 1 -25.86 14.98 -1.63
N GLU A 2 -24.86 15.79 -2.02
CA GLU A 2 -23.78 15.33 -2.88
C GLU A 2 -23.02 14.19 -2.21
N LEU A 3 -22.76 13.12 -2.96
CA LEU A 3 -21.77 12.12 -2.58
C LEU A 3 -20.45 12.86 -2.51
N ALA A 4 -20.07 13.34 -1.32
CA ALA A 4 -18.71 13.74 -0.97
C ALA A 4 -17.78 12.76 -1.70
N GLY A 5 -17.10 13.25 -2.74
CA GLY A 5 -16.56 12.39 -3.78
C GLY A 5 -15.68 11.31 -3.18
N VAL A 6 -15.53 10.15 -3.83
CA VAL A 6 -14.64 9.09 -3.33
C VAL A 6 -13.24 9.64 -2.97
N ALA A 7 -12.81 10.71 -3.66
CA ALA A 7 -11.66 11.58 -3.36
C ALA A 7 -11.58 12.11 -1.92
N GLU A 8 -12.70 12.57 -1.35
CA GLU A 8 -12.74 13.12 0.00
C GLU A 8 -12.74 12.03 1.07
N ARG A 9 -13.23 10.84 0.72
CA ARG A 9 -13.36 9.71 1.66
C ARG A 9 -12.01 9.29 2.24
N PHE A 10 -10.94 9.38 1.46
CA PHE A 10 -9.58 9.00 1.87
C PHE A 10 -8.71 10.18 2.28
N HIS A 11 -9.19 11.42 2.12
CA HIS A 11 -8.44 12.61 2.52
C HIS A 11 -8.14 12.58 4.02
N SER A 12 -6.86 12.74 4.37
CA SER A 12 -6.31 12.65 5.73
C SER A 12 -6.60 11.34 6.46
N ARG A 13 -6.98 10.26 5.75
CA ARG A 13 -7.24 8.94 6.35
C ARG A 13 -6.02 8.05 6.33
N THR A 14 -5.98 7.14 7.30
CA THR A 14 -5.03 6.03 7.33
C THR A 14 -5.74 4.78 6.82
N VAL A 15 -5.11 4.04 5.90
CA VAL A 15 -5.66 2.81 5.31
C VAL A 15 -4.77 1.64 5.66
N LEU A 16 -5.35 0.54 6.16
CA LEU A 16 -4.66 -0.73 6.38
C LEU A 16 -5.07 -1.71 5.27
N ILE A 17 -4.08 -2.29 4.58
CA ILE A 17 -4.28 -3.31 3.55
C ILE A 17 -3.68 -4.62 4.03
N THR A 18 -4.52 -5.65 4.11
CA THR A 18 -4.09 -7.03 4.38
C THR A 18 -3.85 -7.78 3.07
N GLY A 19 -3.06 -8.85 3.14
CA GLY A 19 -2.69 -9.60 1.93
C GLY A 19 -1.96 -8.74 0.91
N ALA A 20 -1.17 -7.76 1.37
CA ALA A 20 -0.57 -6.71 0.54
C ALA A 20 0.37 -7.25 -0.56
N THR A 21 0.87 -8.47 -0.42
CA THR A 21 1.69 -9.15 -1.44
C THR A 21 0.85 -9.85 -2.52
N GLY A 22 -0.47 -9.94 -2.36
CA GLY A 22 -1.38 -10.56 -3.33
C GLY A 22 -1.62 -9.69 -4.57
N PHE A 23 -2.01 -10.31 -5.69
CA PHE A 23 -2.18 -9.64 -6.98
C PHE A 23 -3.13 -8.43 -6.92
N ILE A 24 -4.33 -8.61 -6.35
CA ILE A 24 -5.35 -7.54 -6.25
C ILE A 24 -4.90 -6.42 -5.32
N ALA A 25 -4.25 -6.75 -4.20
CA ALA A 25 -3.83 -5.75 -3.22
C ALA A 25 -2.84 -4.74 -3.83
N LYS A 26 -1.95 -5.19 -4.71
CA LYS A 26 -1.01 -4.30 -5.43
C LYS A 26 -1.73 -3.28 -6.31
N LEU A 27 -2.74 -3.74 -7.08
CA LEU A 27 -3.55 -2.86 -7.92
C LEU A 27 -4.31 -1.84 -7.08
N LEU A 28 -4.83 -2.27 -5.92
CA LEU A 28 -5.51 -1.39 -4.97
C LEU A 28 -4.56 -0.32 -4.40
N VAL A 29 -3.37 -0.72 -3.94
CA VAL A 29 -2.32 0.21 -3.46
C VAL A 29 -2.00 1.24 -4.53
N GLU A 30 -1.77 0.80 -5.76
CA GLU A 30 -1.52 1.67 -6.91
C GLU A 30 -2.68 2.63 -7.17
N LYS A 31 -3.93 2.16 -7.11
CA LYS A 31 -5.14 2.98 -7.34
C LYS A 31 -5.34 4.01 -6.23
N ILE A 32 -5.13 3.65 -4.97
CA ILE A 32 -5.19 4.60 -3.85
C ILE A 32 -4.12 5.68 -4.02
N LEU A 33 -2.86 5.30 -4.25
CA LEU A 33 -1.78 6.26 -4.42
C LEU A 33 -1.97 7.17 -5.65
N ARG A 34 -2.60 6.67 -6.71
CA ARG A 34 -2.87 7.45 -7.94
C ARG A 34 -4.09 8.36 -7.82
N LEU A 35 -5.18 7.87 -7.25
CA LEU A 35 -6.48 8.57 -7.26
C LEU A 35 -6.75 9.36 -5.97
N GLN A 36 -6.05 9.05 -4.89
CA GLN A 36 -6.31 9.55 -3.54
C GLN A 36 -5.03 10.12 -2.91
N PRO A 37 -4.41 11.17 -3.49
CA PRO A 37 -3.16 11.73 -2.97
C PRO A 37 -3.29 12.28 -1.54
N GLY A 38 -4.52 12.52 -1.07
CA GLY A 38 -4.80 12.97 0.29
C GLY A 38 -4.70 11.87 1.37
N VAL A 39 -4.39 10.62 1.03
CA VAL A 39 -4.25 9.56 2.05
C VAL A 39 -3.07 9.89 2.99
N LYS A 40 -3.32 9.92 4.29
CA LYS A 40 -2.31 10.28 5.30
C LYS A 40 -1.24 9.20 5.42
N ARG A 41 -1.67 7.94 5.46
CA ARG A 41 -0.76 6.79 5.60
C ARG A 41 -1.39 5.51 5.09
N LEU A 42 -0.58 4.69 4.44
CA LEU A 42 -0.93 3.35 3.99
C LEU A 42 -0.13 2.32 4.80
N TYR A 43 -0.80 1.46 5.56
CA TYR A 43 -0.18 0.34 6.23
C TYR A 43 -0.38 -0.94 5.43
N LEU A 44 0.71 -1.65 5.13
CA LEU A 44 0.68 -2.94 4.44
C LEU A 44 0.95 -4.05 5.44
N LEU A 45 -0.08 -4.84 5.75
CA LEU A 45 0.07 -6.00 6.61
C LEU A 45 0.56 -7.20 5.79
N VAL A 46 1.76 -7.67 6.14
CA VAL A 46 2.46 -8.75 5.42
C VAL A 46 2.77 -9.89 6.38
N ARG A 47 2.43 -11.11 5.98
CA ARG A 47 2.87 -12.32 6.71
C ARG A 47 4.36 -12.50 6.49
N ALA A 48 5.16 -12.33 7.53
CA ALA A 48 6.61 -12.51 7.48
C ALA A 48 7.14 -12.88 8.87
N ALA A 49 8.34 -13.45 8.94
CA ALA A 49 8.96 -13.79 10.22
C ALA A 49 9.33 -12.53 11.03
N ASP A 50 9.74 -11.48 10.32
CA ASP A 50 10.24 -10.24 10.88
C ASP A 50 10.01 -9.07 9.90
N GLN A 51 10.33 -7.85 10.32
CA GLN A 51 10.13 -6.64 9.54
C GLN A 51 11.00 -6.56 8.29
N VAL A 52 12.24 -7.09 8.34
CA VAL A 52 13.15 -7.12 7.19
C VAL A 52 12.59 -8.05 6.11
N SER A 53 12.15 -9.23 6.52
CA SER A 53 11.45 -10.20 5.67
C SER A 53 10.16 -9.60 5.08
N ALA A 54 9.38 -8.86 5.87
CA ALA A 54 8.18 -8.18 5.38
C ALA A 54 8.49 -7.12 4.32
N ASN A 55 9.48 -6.26 4.58
CA ASN A 55 9.90 -5.22 3.63
C ASN A 55 10.41 -5.84 2.34
N ARG A 56 11.26 -6.87 2.41
CA ARG A 56 11.75 -7.60 1.23
C ARG A 56 10.60 -8.21 0.42
N ARG A 57 9.57 -8.75 1.08
CA ARG A 57 8.37 -9.25 0.40
C ARG A 57 7.59 -8.14 -0.30
N VAL A 58 7.48 -6.95 0.29
CA VAL A 58 6.84 -5.81 -0.41
C VAL A 58 7.69 -5.36 -1.60
N GLU A 59 8.99 -5.18 -1.40
CA GLU A 59 9.94 -4.71 -2.44
C GLU A 59 9.99 -5.64 -3.65
N SER A 60 10.19 -6.94 -3.44
CA SER A 60 10.24 -7.94 -4.52
C SER A 60 8.94 -7.97 -5.33
N GLU A 61 7.80 -7.80 -4.66
CA GLU A 61 6.49 -7.82 -5.28
C GLU A 61 6.17 -6.53 -6.05
N THR A 62 6.83 -5.42 -5.71
CA THR A 62 6.73 -4.11 -6.35
C THR A 62 7.65 -3.98 -7.57
N GLN A 63 8.83 -4.60 -7.55
CA GLN A 63 9.79 -4.57 -8.68
C GLN A 63 9.40 -5.50 -9.84
N SER A 64 8.59 -6.53 -9.58
CA SER A 64 8.46 -7.66 -10.51
C SER A 64 7.41 -7.50 -11.61
N LYS A 65 6.53 -6.47 -11.61
CA LYS A 65 5.41 -6.43 -12.57
C LYS A 65 5.07 -5.02 -13.07
N GLU A 66 4.85 -4.95 -14.38
CA GLU A 66 4.34 -3.80 -15.13
C GLU A 66 3.18 -3.11 -14.39
N GLY A 67 3.35 -1.84 -14.02
CA GLY A 67 2.36 -1.05 -13.28
C GLY A 67 2.94 -0.18 -12.16
N PHE A 68 4.05 -0.61 -11.54
CA PHE A 68 4.77 0.19 -10.55
C PHE A 68 6.06 0.77 -11.13
N ALA A 69 5.96 1.90 -11.83
CA ALA A 69 7.14 2.60 -12.34
C ALA A 69 8.12 2.92 -11.19
N PRO A 70 9.44 2.80 -11.40
CA PRO A 70 10.45 3.00 -10.35
C PRO A 70 10.43 4.40 -9.71
N SER A 71 9.93 5.41 -10.43
CA SER A 71 9.69 6.76 -9.90
C SER A 71 8.65 6.81 -8.76
N ARG A 72 7.89 5.73 -8.55
CA ARG A 72 6.90 5.60 -7.47
C ARG A 72 7.52 5.17 -6.15
N PHE A 73 8.79 4.75 -6.13
CA PHE A 73 9.51 4.47 -4.88
C PHE A 73 9.65 5.72 -4.00
N GLY A 74 9.76 6.91 -4.61
CA GLY A 74 9.75 8.19 -3.88
C GLY A 74 8.45 8.47 -3.10
N PHE A 75 7.33 7.86 -3.51
CA PHE A 75 6.04 7.96 -2.80
C PHE A 75 5.93 7.02 -1.58
N MET A 76 6.92 6.16 -1.33
CA MET A 76 6.89 5.25 -0.18
C MET A 76 7.01 5.94 1.18
N HIS A 77 7.26 7.26 1.24
CA HIS A 77 7.19 8.03 2.49
C HIS A 77 5.83 7.92 3.20
N GLY A 78 4.75 7.63 2.46
CA GLY A 78 3.42 7.39 3.00
C GLY A 78 3.08 5.93 3.30
N ILE A 79 3.95 4.97 2.96
CA ILE A 79 3.71 3.53 3.08
C ILE A 79 4.52 2.97 4.24
N SER A 80 3.89 2.19 5.12
CA SER A 80 4.56 1.50 6.22
C SER A 80 4.16 0.03 6.20
N THR A 81 5.13 -0.87 6.25
CA THR A 81 4.86 -2.31 6.30
C THR A 81 4.75 -2.75 7.76
N ALA A 82 3.78 -3.58 8.10
CA ALA A 82 3.64 -4.21 9.41
C ALA A 82 3.66 -5.73 9.25
N VAL A 83 4.28 -6.42 10.22
CA VAL A 83 4.35 -7.88 10.24
C VAL A 83 3.06 -8.45 10.84
N ALA A 84 2.36 -9.30 10.09
CA ALA A 84 1.38 -10.20 10.67
C ALA A 84 2.13 -11.40 11.26
N GLY A 85 2.00 -11.61 12.57
CA GLY A 85 2.63 -12.72 13.28
C GLY A 85 2.35 -14.05 12.57
N ILE A 86 3.43 -14.73 12.20
CA ILE A 86 3.38 -16.11 11.72
C ILE A 86 3.35 -16.98 12.99
N ARG A 87 2.24 -17.71 13.19
CA ARG A 87 2.20 -18.82 14.15
C ARG A 87 2.82 -20.06 13.53
#